data_AF-A0A0R3MVM7-F1
#
_entry.id   AF-A0A0R3MVM7-F1
#
_cell.length_a   1.000
_cell.length_b   1.000
_cell.length_c   1.000
_cell.angle_alpha   90.00
_cell.angle_beta   90.00
_cell.angle_gamma   90.00
#
_symmetry.space_group_name_H-M   'P 1'
#
loop_
_entity.id
_entity.type
_entity.pdbx_description
1 polymer ?
#
loop_
_entity_poly.entity_id
_entity_poly.type
_entity_poly.pdbx_seq_one_letter_code
_entity_poly.pdbx_strand_id
1 'polypeptide(L)'
;MGTLRTLLALATVSAVLFFSGEHNQLLGPRDPIAADGSLRAGRALTISDLKPVAERPMSDLDDPSKFEERFSKSPVERVRDAVLEFEPPGPAICEPARRAQIIAAIQNYYSTKKYLNTEFHFRGPRASKFIDEAWTTPKDRQIEAFVRQLLEQGYLRAREISPRDHSFLLDVFTQEFGTNACSRS
;
A
#
# COMPACT_ATOMS: atom_id res chain seq x y z
N MET A 1 0.46 24.19 -81.73
CA MET A 1 -0.41 23.09 -81.25
C MET A 1 0.23 22.37 -80.06
N GLY A 2 0.52 23.06 -78.96
CA GLY A 2 1.23 22.48 -77.79
C GLY A 2 0.60 22.78 -76.44
N THR A 3 -0.44 23.63 -76.41
CA THR A 3 -1.08 24.12 -75.17
C THR A 3 -2.32 23.32 -74.77
N LEU A 4 -2.84 22.45 -75.65
CA LEU A 4 -4.01 21.63 -75.34
C LEU A 4 -3.66 20.34 -74.55
N ARG A 5 -2.41 19.87 -74.62
CA ARG A 5 -1.96 18.65 -73.94
C ARG A 5 -1.57 18.87 -72.47
N THR A 6 -1.17 20.09 -72.10
CA THR A 6 -0.82 20.43 -70.71
C THR A 6 -2.03 20.63 -69.82
N LEU A 7 -3.20 20.99 -70.37
CA LEU A 7 -4.45 21.13 -69.61
C LEU A 7 -5.07 19.77 -69.23
N LEU A 8 -4.85 18.71 -70.01
CA LEU A 8 -5.35 17.38 -69.66
C LEU A 8 -4.58 16.74 -68.48
N ALA A 9 -3.27 16.98 -68.39
CA ALA A 9 -2.43 16.42 -67.33
C ALA A 9 -2.72 17.05 -65.95
N LEU A 10 -3.07 18.34 -65.90
CA LEU A 10 -3.46 19.01 -64.66
C LEU A 10 -4.85 18.57 -64.16
N ALA A 11 -5.79 18.27 -65.07
CA ALA A 11 -7.12 17.81 -64.69
C ALA A 11 -7.10 16.41 -64.06
N THR A 12 -6.20 15.53 -64.52
CA THR A 12 -6.04 14.19 -63.94
C THR A 12 -5.39 14.20 -62.55
N VAL A 13 -4.48 15.12 -62.27
CA VAL A 13 -3.84 15.22 -60.93
C VAL A 13 -4.81 15.81 -59.91
N SER A 14 -5.66 16.77 -60.31
CA SER A 14 -6.68 17.35 -59.42
C SER A 14 -7.83 16.38 -59.09
N ALA A 15 -8.14 15.42 -59.98
CA ALA A 15 -9.17 14.41 -59.72
C ALA A 15 -8.75 13.35 -58.67
N VAL A 16 -7.45 13.05 -58.57
CA VAL A 16 -6.92 12.08 -57.59
C VAL A 16 -6.94 12.66 -56.17
N LEU A 17 -6.79 13.98 -56.00
CA LEU A 17 -6.83 14.63 -54.69
C LEU A 17 -8.24 14.85 -54.13
N PHE A 18 -9.28 14.80 -54.96
CA PHE A 18 -10.67 14.95 -54.51
C PHE A 18 -11.35 13.63 -54.11
N PHE A 19 -10.77 12.46 -54.44
CA PHE A 19 -11.31 11.15 -54.05
C PHE A 19 -10.66 10.51 -52.83
N SER A 20 -9.61 11.12 -52.23
CA SER A 20 -9.01 10.64 -50.98
C SER A 20 -9.65 11.23 -49.71
N GLY A 21 -10.81 11.88 -49.85
CA GLY A 21 -11.62 12.36 -48.73
C GLY A 21 -12.54 11.30 -48.12
N GLU A 22 -12.16 10.01 -48.14
CA GLU A 22 -12.82 9.01 -47.30
C GLU A 22 -12.54 9.42 -45.85
N HIS A 23 -13.54 10.07 -45.25
CA HIS A 23 -13.54 10.37 -43.84
C HIS A 23 -13.34 9.05 -43.11
N ASN A 24 -12.18 8.85 -42.48
CA ASN A 24 -12.00 7.87 -41.43
C ASN A 24 -12.84 8.32 -40.23
N GLN A 25 -14.16 8.24 -40.38
CA GLN A 25 -15.11 8.45 -39.31
C GLN A 25 -14.92 7.26 -38.38
N LEU A 26 -14.25 7.49 -37.26
CA LEU A 26 -14.18 6.49 -36.19
C LEU A 26 -15.63 6.11 -35.84
N LEU A 27 -16.00 4.87 -36.15
CA LEU A 27 -17.32 4.35 -35.88
C LEU A 27 -17.55 4.30 -34.37
N GLY A 28 -18.66 4.89 -33.94
CA GLY A 28 -19.09 4.92 -32.56
C GLY A 28 -19.62 3.55 -32.09
N PRO A 29 -19.79 3.37 -30.78
CA PRO A 29 -20.23 2.10 -30.19
C PRO A 29 -21.65 1.63 -30.58
N ARG A 30 -22.40 2.46 -31.31
CA ARG A 30 -23.76 2.20 -31.78
C ARG A 30 -23.86 2.08 -33.29
N ASP A 31 -22.73 2.17 -33.99
CA ASP A 31 -22.73 2.09 -35.44
C ASP A 31 -22.86 0.63 -35.89
N PRO A 32 -23.53 0.37 -37.02
CA PRO A 32 -23.82 -0.99 -37.47
C PRO A 32 -22.53 -1.78 -37.74
N ILE A 33 -22.49 -3.01 -37.23
CA ILE A 33 -21.39 -3.95 -37.49
C ILE A 33 -21.56 -4.49 -38.91
N ALA A 34 -20.54 -4.33 -39.75
CA ALA A 34 -20.55 -4.90 -41.09
C ALA A 34 -20.57 -6.43 -41.02
N ALA A 35 -21.57 -7.06 -41.63
CA ALA A 35 -21.75 -8.52 -41.63
C ALA A 35 -20.77 -9.27 -42.56
N ASP A 36 -19.93 -8.54 -43.29
CA ASP A 36 -19.01 -9.05 -44.31
C ASP A 36 -17.56 -9.28 -43.82
N GLY A 37 -17.29 -9.05 -42.53
CA GLY A 37 -15.96 -9.24 -41.94
C GLY A 37 -14.94 -8.17 -42.31
N SER A 38 -15.35 -7.05 -42.91
CA SER A 38 -14.46 -5.91 -43.18
C SER A 38 -14.03 -5.21 -41.88
N LEU A 39 -12.78 -4.69 -41.83
CA LEU A 39 -12.24 -3.90 -40.71
C LEU A 39 -12.89 -2.50 -40.55
N ARG A 40 -14.04 -2.28 -41.18
CA ARG A 40 -14.87 -1.06 -41.11
C ARG A 40 -16.07 -1.25 -40.16
N ALA A 41 -15.88 -1.98 -39.06
CA ALA A 41 -16.94 -2.26 -38.09
C ALA A 41 -16.81 -1.39 -36.83
N GLY A 42 -17.93 -0.88 -36.33
CA GLY A 42 -18.01 -0.22 -35.02
C GLY A 42 -17.77 -1.22 -33.88
N ARG A 43 -17.15 -0.77 -32.79
CA ARG A 43 -16.92 -1.62 -31.60
C ARG A 43 -18.22 -1.82 -30.82
N ALA A 44 -18.40 -2.99 -30.20
CA ALA A 44 -19.51 -3.20 -29.28
C ALA A 44 -19.42 -2.27 -28.07
N LEU A 45 -20.57 -1.77 -27.61
CA LEU A 45 -20.68 -0.87 -26.47
C LEU A 45 -20.27 -1.59 -25.18
N THR A 46 -19.16 -1.17 -24.58
CA THR A 46 -18.65 -1.75 -23.33
C THR A 46 -19.14 -0.95 -22.12
N ILE A 47 -19.04 -1.55 -20.92
CA ILE A 47 -19.43 -0.88 -19.66
C ILE A 47 -18.63 0.43 -19.47
N SER A 48 -17.39 0.47 -19.97
CA SER A 48 -16.51 1.65 -19.98
C SER A 48 -17.05 2.82 -20.82
N ASP A 49 -17.88 2.54 -21.82
CA ASP A 49 -18.48 3.56 -22.70
C ASP A 49 -19.76 4.16 -22.10
N LEU A 50 -20.46 3.44 -21.22
CA LEU A 50 -21.72 3.87 -20.58
C LEU A 50 -21.50 4.87 -19.44
N LYS A 51 -20.34 4.80 -18.80
CA LYS A 51 -19.86 5.77 -17.84
C LYS A 51 -18.37 5.91 -18.14
N PRO A 52 -17.92 6.99 -18.82
CA PRO A 52 -16.50 7.32 -18.75
C PRO A 52 -16.22 7.45 -17.26
N VAL A 53 -15.51 6.47 -16.71
CA VAL A 53 -14.96 6.58 -15.37
C VAL A 53 -14.06 7.77 -15.53
N ALA A 54 -14.49 8.94 -15.04
CA ALA A 54 -13.60 10.08 -14.88
C ALA A 54 -12.35 9.47 -14.28
N GLU A 55 -11.23 9.52 -15.02
CA GLU A 55 -9.95 9.09 -14.51
C GLU A 55 -9.78 9.87 -13.22
N ARG A 56 -10.17 9.25 -12.10
CA ARG A 56 -9.70 9.71 -10.80
C ARG A 56 -8.21 9.64 -11.03
N PRO A 57 -7.48 10.77 -10.91
CA PRO A 57 -6.04 10.70 -10.99
C PRO A 57 -5.68 9.57 -10.03
N MET A 58 -5.15 8.46 -10.56
CA MET A 58 -4.59 7.43 -9.71
C MET A 58 -3.61 8.21 -8.88
N SER A 59 -3.95 8.42 -7.61
CA SER A 59 -3.08 9.16 -6.70
C SER A 59 -1.75 8.48 -6.87
N ASP A 60 -0.77 9.16 -7.46
CA ASP A 60 0.56 8.63 -7.71
C ASP A 60 0.97 7.90 -6.43
N LEU A 61 0.88 6.57 -6.50
CA LEU A 61 1.01 5.69 -5.35
C LEU A 61 2.48 5.60 -4.96
N ASP A 62 3.37 6.16 -5.79
CA ASP A 62 4.82 6.24 -5.65
C ASP A 62 5.31 7.64 -5.21
N ASP A 63 4.41 8.62 -5.03
CA ASP A 63 4.78 9.97 -4.60
C ASP A 63 5.28 9.98 -3.14
N PRO A 64 6.58 10.29 -2.90
CA PRO A 64 7.19 10.23 -1.58
C PRO A 64 6.49 11.10 -0.53
N SER A 65 5.97 12.26 -0.96
CA SER A 65 5.32 13.21 -0.06
C SER A 65 4.06 12.63 0.60
N LYS A 66 3.38 11.70 -0.07
CA LYS A 66 2.15 11.06 0.44
C LYS A 66 2.43 9.97 1.47
N PHE A 67 3.59 9.31 1.40
CA PHE A 67 3.96 8.27 2.36
C PHE A 67 4.30 8.86 3.73
N GLU A 68 5.13 9.90 3.73
CA GLU A 68 5.55 10.62 4.94
C GLU A 68 4.34 11.29 5.62
N GLU A 69 3.45 11.89 4.83
CA GLU A 69 2.20 12.46 5.34
C GLU A 69 1.30 11.38 5.97
N ARG A 70 1.16 10.21 5.32
CA ARG A 70 0.38 9.10 5.87
C ARG A 70 0.98 8.56 7.16
N PHE A 71 2.30 8.41 7.20
CA PHE A 71 3.01 7.91 8.37
C PHE A 71 2.94 8.92 9.53
N SER A 72 3.09 10.22 9.29
CA SER A 72 2.99 11.25 10.34
C SER A 72 1.60 11.34 10.98
N LYS A 73 0.54 10.96 10.24
CA LYS A 73 -0.83 10.86 10.77
C LYS A 73 -1.13 9.54 11.48
N SER A 74 -0.22 8.58 11.40
CA SER A 74 -0.41 7.26 12.00
C SER A 74 -0.29 7.31 13.53
N PRO A 75 -0.82 6.31 14.26
CA PRO A 75 -0.75 6.29 15.73
C PRO A 75 0.63 5.89 16.26
N VAL A 76 1.69 5.87 15.44
CA VAL A 76 3.00 5.30 15.77
C VAL A 76 3.59 5.87 17.06
N GLU A 77 3.67 7.20 17.20
CA GLU A 77 4.21 7.80 18.42
C GLU A 77 3.36 7.46 19.65
N ARG A 78 2.03 7.47 19.50
CA ARG A 78 1.12 7.12 20.60
C ARG A 78 1.32 5.68 21.08
N VAL A 79 1.51 4.73 20.15
CA VAL A 79 1.73 3.32 20.53
C VAL A 79 3.12 3.08 21.09
N ARG A 80 4.13 3.85 20.66
CA ARG A 80 5.47 3.82 21.27
C ARG A 80 5.42 4.29 22.72
N ASP A 81 4.85 5.48 22.93
CA ASP A 81 4.79 6.10 24.26
C ASP A 81 3.94 5.26 25.23
N ALA A 82 2.87 4.62 24.76
CA ALA A 82 2.05 3.74 25.58
C ALA A 82 2.81 2.52 26.12
N VAL A 83 3.80 1.99 25.40
CA VAL A 83 4.63 0.89 25.92
C VAL A 83 5.66 1.42 26.93
N LEU A 84 6.28 2.56 26.61
CA LEU A 84 7.33 3.15 27.44
C LEU A 84 6.82 3.75 28.76
N GLU A 85 5.51 3.99 28.91
CA GLU A 85 4.89 4.38 30.19
C GLU A 85 5.10 3.34 31.31
N PHE A 86 5.43 2.10 30.95
CA PHE A 86 5.64 1.00 31.88
C PHE A 86 7.11 0.76 32.21
N GLU A 87 8.03 1.56 31.67
CA GLU A 87 9.46 1.48 31.96
C GLU A 87 9.81 2.30 33.23
N PRO A 88 10.72 1.81 34.10
CA PRO A 88 11.33 0.48 34.11
C PRO A 88 10.38 -0.61 34.63
N PRO A 89 10.65 -1.90 34.33
CA PRO A 89 9.84 -2.99 34.84
C PRO A 89 9.89 -3.05 36.37
N GLY A 90 8.74 -3.37 36.98
CA GLY A 90 8.63 -3.44 38.44
C GLY A 90 7.42 -4.24 38.93
N PRO A 91 7.30 -4.44 40.26
CA PRO A 91 6.28 -5.30 40.88
C PRO A 91 4.84 -4.91 40.52
N ALA A 92 4.59 -3.63 40.26
CA ALA A 92 3.28 -3.13 39.84
C ALA A 92 2.76 -3.80 38.56
N ILE A 93 3.63 -4.34 37.70
CA ILE A 93 3.25 -5.08 36.48
C ILE A 93 2.51 -6.38 36.84
N CYS A 94 2.69 -6.92 38.04
CA CYS A 94 2.02 -8.13 38.49
C CYS A 94 0.56 -7.89 38.91
N GLU A 95 0.16 -6.64 39.14
CA GLU A 95 -1.23 -6.29 39.39
C GLU A 95 -2.09 -6.59 38.16
N PRO A 96 -3.20 -7.34 38.26
CA PRO A 96 -3.97 -7.81 37.11
C PRO A 96 -4.36 -6.69 36.13
N ALA A 97 -4.76 -5.52 36.63
CA ALA A 97 -5.14 -4.38 35.81
C ALA A 97 -3.94 -3.79 35.05
N ARG A 98 -2.81 -3.56 35.73
CA ARG A 98 -1.59 -3.02 35.12
C ARG A 98 -1.00 -4.01 34.12
N ARG A 99 -1.05 -5.30 34.43
CA ARG A 99 -0.64 -6.41 33.57
C ARG A 99 -1.44 -6.45 32.27
N ALA A 100 -2.76 -6.30 32.36
CA ALA A 100 -3.62 -6.25 31.18
C ALA A 100 -3.31 -5.03 30.30
N GLN A 101 -3.05 -3.87 30.91
CA GLN A 101 -2.71 -2.64 30.20
C GLN A 101 -1.39 -2.79 29.43
N ILE A 102 -0.33 -3.29 30.06
CA ILE A 102 0.97 -3.46 29.39
C ILE A 102 0.90 -4.49 28.25
N ILE A 103 0.16 -5.59 28.45
CA ILE A 103 -0.08 -6.59 27.40
C ILE A 103 -0.78 -5.92 26.21
N ALA A 104 -1.83 -5.14 26.45
CA ALA A 104 -2.55 -4.44 25.40
C ALA A 104 -1.68 -3.40 24.68
N ALA A 105 -0.84 -2.66 25.40
CA ALA A 105 0.09 -1.69 24.82
C ALA A 105 1.11 -2.38 23.90
N ILE A 106 1.73 -3.47 24.35
CA ILE A 106 2.70 -4.25 23.57
C ILE A 106 2.03 -4.84 22.31
N GLN A 107 0.85 -5.44 22.47
CA GLN A 107 0.10 -5.99 21.33
C GLN A 107 -0.26 -4.90 20.31
N ASN A 108 -0.67 -3.71 20.77
CA ASN A 108 -1.02 -2.60 19.89
C ASN A 108 0.19 -2.02 19.15
N TYR A 109 1.36 -1.95 19.81
CA TYR A 109 2.62 -1.56 19.18
C TYR A 109 2.96 -2.52 18.02
N TYR A 110 3.00 -3.83 18.29
CA TYR A 110 3.37 -4.81 17.26
C TYR A 110 2.30 -4.99 16.16
N SER A 111 1.02 -4.84 16.49
CA SER A 111 -0.04 -4.88 15.48
C SER A 111 0.03 -3.67 14.54
N THR A 112 0.30 -2.47 15.08
CA THR A 112 0.52 -1.25 14.29
C THR A 112 1.74 -1.40 13.38
N LYS A 113 2.86 -1.92 13.92
CA LYS A 113 4.08 -2.21 13.14
C LYS A 113 3.79 -3.18 12.00
N LYS A 114 3.12 -4.30 12.26
CA LYS A 114 2.73 -5.27 11.23
C LYS A 114 1.81 -4.65 10.17
N TYR A 115 0.78 -3.92 10.60
CA TYR A 115 -0.20 -3.30 9.70
C TYR A 115 0.48 -2.30 8.76
N LEU A 116 1.27 -1.37 9.30
CA LEU A 116 1.95 -0.36 8.48
C LEU A 116 3.04 -0.98 7.61
N ASN A 117 3.79 -1.96 8.10
CA ASN A 117 4.75 -2.69 7.25
C ASN A 117 4.03 -3.33 6.06
N THR A 118 2.94 -4.06 6.31
CA THR A 118 2.14 -4.69 5.26
C THR A 118 1.63 -3.64 4.26
N GLU A 119 1.00 -2.57 4.76
CA GLU A 119 0.42 -1.52 3.93
C GLU A 119 1.47 -0.83 3.05
N PHE A 120 2.65 -0.54 3.58
CA PHE A 120 3.71 0.14 2.84
C PHE A 120 4.45 -0.80 1.89
N HIS A 121 4.61 -2.09 2.23
CA HIS A 121 5.20 -3.07 1.33
C HIS A 121 4.36 -3.32 0.07
N PHE A 122 3.03 -3.24 0.18
CA PHE A 122 2.14 -3.32 -0.98
C PHE A 122 2.26 -2.12 -1.94
N ARG A 123 2.85 -1.00 -1.50
CA ARG A 123 3.00 0.23 -2.30
C ARG A 123 4.28 0.27 -3.12
N GLY A 124 5.17 -0.72 -2.97
CA GLY A 124 6.37 -0.85 -3.76
C GLY A 124 7.67 -0.59 -2.99
N PRO A 125 8.84 -0.79 -3.65
CA PRO A 125 10.13 -0.90 -2.96
C PRO A 125 10.56 0.35 -2.19
N ARG A 126 10.18 1.54 -2.68
CA ARG A 126 10.51 2.80 -2.01
C ARG A 126 9.74 2.96 -0.69
N ALA A 127 8.45 2.66 -0.69
CA ALA A 127 7.62 2.69 0.50
C ALA A 127 8.03 1.60 1.51
N SER A 128 8.42 0.41 1.04
CA SER A 128 9.05 -0.63 1.87
C SER A 128 10.27 -0.10 2.60
N LYS A 129 11.22 0.50 1.87
CA LYS A 129 12.45 1.02 2.48
C LYS A 129 12.16 2.11 3.52
N PHE A 130 11.24 3.01 3.21
CA PHE A 130 10.83 4.06 4.15
C PHE A 130 10.27 3.46 5.45
N ILE A 131 9.33 2.49 5.35
CA ILE A 131 8.70 1.94 6.55
C ILE A 131 9.69 1.12 7.38
N ASP A 132 10.62 0.41 6.74
CA ASP A 132 11.68 -0.32 7.44
C ASP A 132 12.54 0.63 8.26
N GLU A 133 13.01 1.74 7.67
CA GLU A 133 13.78 2.77 8.38
C GLU A 133 12.96 3.42 9.51
N ALA A 134 11.67 3.70 9.28
CA ALA A 134 10.79 4.38 10.22
C ALA A 134 10.55 3.58 11.52
N TRP A 135 10.80 2.26 11.53
CA TRP A 135 10.69 1.38 12.70
C TRP A 135 12.04 1.00 13.35
N THR A 136 13.14 1.64 12.94
CA THR A 136 14.49 1.40 13.52
C THR A 136 14.97 2.51 14.45
N THR A 137 14.03 3.29 15.00
CA THR A 137 14.34 4.45 15.85
C THR A 137 14.93 4.03 17.20
N PRO A 138 15.59 4.94 17.95
CA PRO A 138 16.02 4.67 19.32
C PRO A 138 14.88 4.21 20.23
N LYS A 139 13.67 4.78 20.09
CA LYS A 139 12.48 4.35 20.84
C LYS A 139 12.09 2.90 20.53
N ASP A 140 12.15 2.48 19.26
CA ASP A 140 11.82 1.11 18.90
C ASP A 140 12.79 0.10 19.53
N ARG A 141 14.09 0.41 19.54
CA ARG A 141 15.10 -0.42 20.21
C ARG A 141 14.89 -0.49 21.72
N GLN A 142 14.48 0.63 22.33
CA GLN A 142 14.15 0.68 23.75
C GLN A 142 12.94 -0.20 24.07
N ILE A 143 11.88 -0.12 23.26
CA ILE A 143 10.69 -0.98 23.39
C ILE A 143 11.07 -2.47 23.25
N GLU A 144 11.88 -2.82 22.25
CA GLU A 144 12.34 -4.20 22.04
C GLU A 144 13.17 -4.72 23.22
N ALA A 145 14.07 -3.89 23.78
CA ALA A 145 14.85 -4.22 24.96
C ALA A 145 13.96 -4.37 26.21
N PHE A 146 12.99 -3.47 26.41
CA PHE A 146 12.04 -3.53 27.52
C PHE A 146 11.16 -4.78 27.46
N VAL A 147 10.60 -5.10 26.29
CA VAL A 147 9.79 -6.31 26.08
C VAL A 147 10.63 -7.56 26.35
N ARG A 148 11.87 -7.59 25.88
CA ARG A 148 12.81 -8.68 26.19
C ARG A 148 13.03 -8.81 27.69
N GLN A 149 13.27 -7.70 28.39
CA GLN A 149 13.46 -7.71 29.84
C GLN A 149 12.25 -8.25 30.60
N LEU A 150 11.02 -7.88 30.20
CA LEU A 150 9.79 -8.41 30.80
C LEU A 150 9.64 -9.92 30.65
N LEU A 151 10.08 -10.46 29.51
CA LEU A 151 10.07 -11.89 29.23
C LEU A 151 11.17 -12.59 30.04
N GLU A 152 12.41 -12.11 29.96
CA GLU A 152 13.57 -12.65 30.69
C GLU A 152 13.34 -12.72 32.20
N GLN A 153 12.76 -11.67 32.77
CA GLN A 153 12.46 -11.58 34.19
C GLN A 153 11.17 -12.33 34.57
N GLY A 154 10.38 -12.80 33.60
CA GLY A 154 9.17 -13.58 33.84
C GLY A 154 7.97 -12.76 34.34
N TYR A 155 7.93 -11.46 34.06
CA TYR A 155 6.74 -10.62 34.28
C TYR A 155 5.62 -10.97 33.29
N LEU A 156 5.99 -11.25 32.05
CA LEU A 156 5.09 -11.65 30.97
C LEU A 156 5.56 -12.96 30.33
N ARG A 157 4.61 -13.71 29.75
CA ARG A 157 4.92 -14.86 28.90
C ARG A 157 4.73 -14.49 27.44
N ALA A 158 5.54 -15.09 26.57
CA ALA A 158 5.47 -14.91 25.13
C ALA A 158 4.05 -15.03 24.55
N ARG A 159 3.31 -16.07 24.97
CA ARG A 159 1.94 -16.34 24.54
C ARG A 159 0.93 -15.24 24.88
N GLU A 160 1.23 -14.38 25.83
CA GLU A 160 0.33 -13.32 26.29
C GLU A 160 0.45 -12.07 25.42
N ILE A 161 1.63 -11.85 24.85
CA ILE A 161 1.92 -10.69 24.00
C ILE A 161 2.01 -11.05 22.51
N SER A 162 2.01 -12.34 22.16
CA SER A 162 1.95 -12.78 20.77
C SER A 162 0.61 -12.39 20.15
N PRO A 163 0.60 -11.64 19.03
CA PRO A 163 -0.58 -11.62 18.16
C PRO A 163 -0.90 -13.05 17.71
N ARG A 164 -2.17 -13.35 17.42
CA ARG A 164 -2.61 -14.69 16.97
C ARG A 164 -1.86 -15.23 15.73
N ASP A 165 -1.18 -14.35 15.00
CA ASP A 165 -0.28 -14.71 13.90
C ASP A 165 1.18 -14.55 14.35
N HIS A 166 1.83 -15.67 14.65
CA HIS A 166 3.12 -15.79 15.34
C HIS A 166 4.37 -15.28 14.60
N SER A 167 4.26 -14.69 13.40
CA SER A 167 5.42 -14.53 12.51
C SER A 167 6.38 -13.39 12.87
N PHE A 168 5.94 -12.38 13.63
CA PHE A 168 6.74 -11.15 13.84
C PHE A 168 7.69 -11.23 15.06
N LEU A 169 7.42 -12.11 16.01
CA LEU A 169 8.17 -12.18 17.29
C LEU A 169 9.04 -13.43 17.40
N LEU A 170 9.26 -14.14 16.29
CA LEU A 170 10.01 -15.41 16.27
C LEU A 170 11.45 -15.25 16.80
N ASP A 171 12.12 -14.13 16.51
CA ASP A 171 13.48 -13.89 17.00
C ASP A 171 13.53 -13.53 18.50
N VAL A 172 12.42 -13.07 19.08
CA VAL A 172 12.34 -12.75 20.51
C VAL A 172 11.95 -13.99 21.32
N PHE A 173 11.25 -14.97 20.75
CA PHE A 173 10.60 -16.05 21.51
C PHE A 173 11.30 -17.41 21.49
N THR A 174 12.50 -17.52 20.92
CA THR A 174 13.26 -18.79 20.87
C THR A 174 14.00 -19.12 22.17
N GLN A 175 13.96 -18.26 23.19
CA GLN A 175 14.58 -18.52 24.49
C GLN A 175 13.54 -18.90 25.56
N GLU A 176 13.78 -20.02 26.24
CA GLU A 176 13.02 -20.41 27.43
C GLU A 176 13.21 -19.37 28.53
N PHE A 177 12.13 -18.68 28.88
CA PHE A 177 12.14 -17.55 29.81
C PHE A 177 11.99 -17.96 31.29
N GLY A 178 12.59 -17.17 32.17
CA GLY A 178 12.91 -17.48 33.58
C GLY A 178 11.74 -17.67 34.55
N THR A 179 12.07 -17.88 35.82
CA THR A 179 11.10 -18.13 36.92
C THR A 179 10.14 -16.95 37.10
N ASN A 180 8.83 -17.23 37.13
CA ASN A 180 7.73 -16.26 37.23
C ASN A 180 7.96 -15.14 38.29
N ALA A 181 8.30 -13.91 37.87
CA ALA A 181 8.53 -12.79 38.79
C ALA A 181 7.30 -12.47 39.66
N CYS A 182 6.10 -12.64 39.12
CA CYS A 182 4.84 -12.38 39.83
C CYS A 182 4.46 -13.45 40.85
N SER A 183 5.31 -14.45 41.07
CA SER A 183 5.16 -15.41 42.17
C SER A 183 5.96 -15.06 43.42
N ARG A 184 6.84 -14.03 43.36
CA ARG A 184 7.70 -13.58 44.46
C ARG A 184 7.27 -12.25 45.09
N SER A 185 6.19 -11.65 44.59
CA SER A 185 5.61 -10.37 45.01
C SER A 185 4.39 -10.57 45.90
#